data_AF-A0A972UQD0-F1
#
_entry.id   AF-A0A972UQD0-F1
#
_cell.length_a   1.000
_cell.length_b   1.000
_cell.length_c   1.000
_cell.angle_alpha   90.00
_cell.angle_beta   90.00
_cell.angle_gamma   90.00
#
_symmetry.space_group_name_H-M   'P 1'
#
loop_
_entity.id
_entity.type
_entity.pdbx_description
1 polymer ?
#
loop_
_entity_poly.entity_id
_entity_poly.type
_entity_poly.pdbx_seq_one_letter_code
_entity_poly.pdbx_strand_id
1 'polypeptide(L)'
;VVLLFGFQGNIILDRPLLIALIAAPLIIQSYGIFFIAYGAAWAWRVPFNVAAPCALIGTSNFFELAVAVAISVFGLESGAALATVVGVLVEVPVMLSLVAFANRTRNFFPGT
;
A
#
# COMPACT_ATOMS: atom_id res chain seq x y z
N VAL A 1 -13.75 -7.26 -6.60
CA VAL A 1 -12.29 -7.53 -6.63
C VAL A 1 -11.94 -8.65 -7.62
N VAL A 2 -12.44 -9.88 -7.44
CA VAL A 2 -12.15 -11.01 -8.36
C VAL A 2 -12.50 -10.71 -9.83
N LEU A 3 -13.68 -10.13 -10.10
CA LEU A 3 -14.11 -9.78 -11.46
C LEU A 3 -13.20 -8.70 -12.11
N LEU A 4 -12.71 -7.74 -11.32
CA LEU A 4 -11.83 -6.67 -11.80
C LEU A 4 -10.47 -7.21 -12.21
N PHE A 5 -9.91 -8.11 -11.39
CA PHE A 5 -8.69 -8.83 -11.71
C PHE A 5 -8.87 -9.78 -12.90
N GLY A 6 -10.03 -10.39 -13.04
CA GLY A 6 -10.36 -11.21 -14.21
C GLY A 6 -10.39 -10.39 -15.51
N PHE A 7 -10.98 -9.19 -15.49
CA PHE A 7 -11.08 -8.34 -16.69
C PHE A 7 -9.78 -7.62 -17.05
N GLN A 8 -8.97 -7.22 -16.07
CA GLN A 8 -7.68 -6.55 -16.31
C GLN A 8 -6.48 -7.51 -16.31
N GLY A 9 -6.68 -8.80 -16.02
CA GLY A 9 -5.62 -9.80 -15.92
C GLY A 9 -4.79 -9.99 -17.19
N ASN A 10 -5.41 -9.94 -18.37
CA ASN A 10 -4.67 -10.03 -19.64
C ASN A 10 -3.74 -8.82 -19.85
N ILE A 11 -4.23 -7.60 -19.59
CA ILE A 11 -3.43 -6.37 -19.69
C ILE A 11 -2.27 -6.40 -18.70
N ILE A 12 -2.51 -6.96 -17.52
CA ILE A 12 -1.49 -7.12 -16.49
C ILE A 12 -0.38 -8.07 -16.99
N LEU A 13 -0.74 -9.19 -17.60
CA LEU A 13 0.24 -10.16 -18.13
C LEU A 13 0.97 -9.66 -19.39
N ASP A 14 0.29 -8.93 -20.26
CA ASP A 14 0.84 -8.47 -21.55
C ASP A 14 1.80 -7.29 -21.41
N ARG A 15 1.70 -6.47 -20.35
CA ARG A 15 2.50 -5.25 -20.16
C ARG A 15 3.19 -5.18 -18.79
N PRO A 16 4.10 -6.11 -18.47
CA PRO A 16 4.76 -6.17 -17.16
C PRO A 16 5.58 -4.93 -16.82
N LEU A 17 6.21 -4.30 -17.82
CA LEU A 17 6.96 -3.06 -17.66
C LEU A 17 6.08 -1.90 -17.17
N LEU A 18 4.86 -1.80 -17.67
CA LEU A 18 3.91 -0.75 -17.29
C LEU A 18 3.45 -0.94 -15.84
N ILE A 19 3.20 -2.18 -15.42
CA ILE A 19 2.90 -2.50 -14.02
C ILE A 19 4.07 -2.11 -13.13
N ALA A 20 5.30 -2.50 -13.49
CA ALA A 20 6.48 -2.19 -12.69
C ALA A 20 6.64 -0.67 -12.51
N LEU A 21 6.38 0.10 -13.58
CA LEU A 21 6.42 1.56 -13.54
C LEU A 21 5.36 2.17 -12.62
N ILE A 22 4.17 1.56 -12.50
CA ILE A 22 3.12 2.00 -11.57
C ILE A 22 3.42 1.53 -10.14
N ALA A 23 3.89 0.30 -9.97
CA ALA A 23 4.16 -0.31 -8.69
C ALA A 23 5.35 0.35 -7.98
N ALA A 24 6.41 0.71 -8.70
CA ALA A 24 7.60 1.33 -8.13
C ALA A 24 7.30 2.60 -7.29
N PRO A 25 6.61 3.63 -7.81
CA PRO A 25 6.29 4.82 -7.02
C PRO A 25 5.35 4.51 -5.85
N LEU A 26 4.41 3.57 -5.98
CA LEU A 26 3.51 3.16 -4.90
C LEU A 26 4.29 2.50 -3.75
N ILE A 27 5.21 1.60 -4.07
CA ILE A 27 6.08 0.95 -3.07
C ILE A 27 6.93 2.01 -2.36
N ILE A 28 7.59 2.88 -3.12
CA ILE A 28 8.44 3.94 -2.55
C ILE A 28 7.63 4.84 -1.63
N GLN A 29 6.42 5.23 -2.05
CA GLN A 29 5.51 6.04 -1.24
C GLN A 29 5.12 5.33 0.05
N SER A 30 4.65 4.08 -0.03
CA SER A 30 4.19 3.33 1.15
C SER A 30 5.30 3.14 2.18
N TYR A 31 6.48 2.70 1.75
CA TYR A 31 7.62 2.55 2.65
C TYR A 31 8.11 3.89 3.19
N GLY A 32 8.14 4.93 2.35
CA GLY A 32 8.54 6.27 2.76
C GLY A 32 7.66 6.81 3.88
N ILE A 33 6.34 6.78 3.69
CA ILE A 33 5.38 7.23 4.71
C ILE A 33 5.51 6.39 5.99
N PHE A 34 5.67 5.06 5.85
CA PHE A 34 5.81 4.16 6.99
C PHE A 34 7.04 4.53 7.83
N PHE A 35 8.21 4.63 7.20
CA PHE A 35 9.45 4.91 7.94
C PHE A 35 9.45 6.30 8.57
N ILE A 36 8.85 7.29 7.91
CA ILE A 36 8.68 8.63 8.49
C ILE A 36 7.77 8.57 9.72
N ALA A 37 6.59 7.96 9.60
CA ALA A 37 5.63 7.89 10.72
C ALA A 37 6.15 7.02 11.88
N TYR A 38 6.72 5.86 11.56
CA TYR A 38 7.28 4.92 12.54
C TYR A 38 8.52 5.50 13.24
N GLY A 39 9.40 6.16 12.49
CA GLY A 39 10.57 6.86 13.02
C GLY A 39 10.20 8.05 13.90
N ALA A 40 9.19 8.83 13.51
CA ALA A 40 8.67 9.92 14.33
C ALA A 40 8.05 9.41 15.64
N ALA A 41 7.25 8.34 15.58
CA ALA A 41 6.66 7.71 16.75
C ALA A 41 7.73 7.15 17.70
N TRP A 42 8.80 6.58 17.15
CA TRP A 42 9.96 6.13 17.93
C TRP A 42 10.69 7.31 18.60
N ALA A 43 10.95 8.39 17.85
CA ALA A 43 11.61 9.59 18.39
C ALA A 43 10.82 10.26 19.52
N TRP A 44 9.49 10.23 19.44
CA TRP A 44 8.58 10.70 20.48
C TRP A 44 8.31 9.70 21.61
N ARG A 45 8.98 8.54 21.60
CA ARG A 45 8.82 7.48 22.61
C ARG A 45 7.36 7.04 22.80
N VAL A 46 6.59 7.03 21.71
CA VAL A 46 5.22 6.52 21.72
C VAL A 46 5.25 5.01 21.99
N PRO A 47 4.41 4.47 22.88
CA PRO A 47 4.32 3.03 23.11
C PRO A 47 4.06 2.24 21.81
N PHE A 48 4.68 1.06 21.66
CA PHE A 48 4.59 0.25 20.43
C PHE A 48 3.15 -0.07 19.99
N ASN A 49 2.26 -0.31 20.98
CA ASN A 49 0.84 -0.59 20.76
C ASN A 49 0.07 0.58 20.12
N VAL A 50 0.65 1.78 20.10
CA VAL A 50 0.12 2.96 19.40
C VAL A 50 0.98 3.29 18.17
N ALA A 51 2.30 3.24 18.30
CA ALA A 51 3.23 3.61 17.24
C ALA A 51 3.10 2.75 15.97
N ALA A 52 3.02 1.42 16.11
CA ALA A 52 2.93 0.52 14.96
C ALA A 52 1.59 0.64 14.21
N PRO A 53 0.42 0.61 14.89
CA PRO A 53 -0.86 0.88 14.22
C PRO A 53 -0.93 2.27 13.60
N CYS A 54 -0.40 3.30 14.27
CA CYS A 54 -0.38 4.67 13.74
C CYS A 54 0.41 4.77 12.43
N ALA A 55 1.62 4.19 12.39
CA ALA A 55 2.43 4.19 11.17
C ALA A 55 1.76 3.42 10.03
N LEU A 56 1.11 2.29 10.33
CA LEU A 56 0.37 1.51 9.34
C LEU A 56 -0.85 2.26 8.79
N ILE A 57 -1.62 2.93 9.65
CA ILE A 57 -2.77 3.77 9.21
C ILE A 57 -2.29 4.89 8.27
N GLY A 58 -1.17 5.53 8.59
CA GLY A 58 -0.60 6.56 7.72
C GLY A 58 -0.17 6.06 6.35
N THR A 59 0.27 4.80 6.26
CA THR A 59 0.74 4.18 5.02
C THR A 59 -0.37 3.56 4.17
N SER A 60 -1.48 3.14 4.78
CA SER A 60 -2.60 2.49 4.09
C SER A 60 -3.29 3.42 3.11
N ASN A 61 -3.64 2.90 1.94
CA ASN A 61 -4.47 3.56 0.94
C ASN A 61 -5.80 2.80 0.81
N PHE A 62 -6.88 3.49 0.42
CA PHE A 62 -8.17 2.81 0.23
C PHE A 62 -8.40 2.48 -1.25
N PHE A 63 -7.57 1.58 -1.79
CA PHE A 63 -7.60 1.27 -3.22
C PHE A 63 -8.92 0.65 -3.67
N GLU A 64 -9.61 -0.14 -2.84
CA GLU A 64 -10.91 -0.72 -3.19
C GLU A 64 -11.95 0.34 -3.56
N LEU A 65 -11.96 1.47 -2.85
CA LEU A 65 -12.82 2.61 -3.19
C LEU A 65 -12.24 3.42 -4.36
N ALA A 66 -10.92 3.59 -4.42
CA ALA A 66 -10.26 4.27 -5.52
C ALA A 66 -10.57 3.61 -6.88
N VAL A 67 -10.61 2.28 -6.93
CA VAL A 67 -10.98 1.52 -8.14
C VAL A 67 -12.42 1.83 -8.56
N ALA A 68 -13.37 1.85 -7.62
CA ALA A 68 -14.77 2.16 -7.93
C ALA A 68 -14.93 3.57 -8.52
N VAL A 69 -14.21 4.54 -7.95
CA VAL A 69 -14.21 5.93 -8.44
C VAL A 69 -13.50 6.05 -9.80
N ALA A 70 -12.36 5.38 -9.99
CA ALA A 70 -11.63 5.44 -11.25
C ALA A 70 -12.45 4.87 -12.40
N ILE A 71 -13.18 3.77 -12.17
CA ILE A 71 -14.06 3.16 -13.17
C ILE A 71 -15.26 4.06 -13.46
N SER A 72 -15.87 4.69 -12.46
CA SER A 72 -17.05 5.53 -12.67
C SER A 72 -16.73 6.83 -13.43
N VAL A 73 -15.54 7.38 -13.24
CA VAL A 73 -15.12 8.65 -13.87
C VAL A 73 -14.41 8.43 -15.20
N PHE A 74 -13.50 7.46 -15.28
CA PHE A 74 -12.61 7.27 -16.44
C PHE A 74 -12.92 6.02 -17.27
N GLY A 75 -13.82 5.15 -16.80
CA GLY A 75 -14.12 3.89 -17.46
C GLY A 75 -13.13 2.76 -17.13
N LEU A 76 -13.53 1.53 -17.43
CA LEU A 76 -12.84 0.30 -17.02
C LEU A 76 -11.52 0.05 -17.75
N GLU A 77 -11.40 0.50 -19.00
CA GLU A 77 -10.20 0.34 -19.84
C GLU A 77 -9.19 1.48 -19.69
N SER A 78 -9.47 2.44 -18.80
CA SER A 78 -8.57 3.56 -18.58
C SER A 78 -7.30 3.16 -17.82
N GLY A 79 -6.19 3.85 -18.10
CA GLY A 79 -4.95 3.70 -17.33
C GLY A 79 -5.12 4.04 -15.85
N ALA A 80 -6.08 4.92 -15.50
CA ALA A 80 -6.41 5.26 -14.13
C ALA A 80 -7.04 4.05 -13.40
N ALA A 81 -8.01 3.37 -14.02
CA ALA A 81 -8.58 2.15 -13.46
C ALA A 81 -7.52 1.06 -13.29
N LEU A 82 -6.67 0.85 -14.29
CA LEU A 82 -5.56 -0.11 -14.21
C LEU A 82 -4.60 0.20 -13.05
N ALA A 83 -4.22 1.48 -12.87
CA ALA A 83 -3.31 1.88 -11.80
C ALA A 83 -3.88 1.59 -10.41
N THR A 84 -5.18 1.84 -10.19
CA THR A 84 -5.83 1.54 -8.90
C THR A 84 -5.91 0.04 -8.61
N VAL A 85 -6.13 -0.80 -9.63
CA VAL A 85 -6.17 -2.27 -9.48
C VAL A 85 -4.78 -2.83 -9.21
N VAL A 86 -3.75 -2.32 -9.89
CA VAL A 86 -2.34 -2.64 -9.57
C VAL A 86 -1.99 -2.21 -8.15
N GLY A 87 -2.49 -1.05 -7.71
CA GLY A 87 -2.32 -0.56 -6.33
C GLY A 87 -2.79 -1.57 -5.28
N VAL A 88 -3.99 -2.13 -5.43
CA VAL A 88 -4.51 -3.18 -4.51
C VAL A 88 -3.57 -4.39 -4.44
N LEU A 89 -3.04 -4.84 -5.59
CA LEU A 89 -2.14 -6.01 -5.63
C LEU A 89 -0.82 -5.76 -4.91
N VAL A 90 -0.32 -4.54 -5.00
CA VAL A 90 0.96 -4.14 -4.40
C VAL A 90 0.80 -3.83 -2.92
N GLU A 91 -0.32 -3.23 -2.53
CA GLU A 91 -0.58 -2.78 -1.17
C GLU A 91 -0.55 -3.94 -0.17
N VAL A 92 -1.32 -5.01 -0.42
CA VAL A 92 -1.45 -6.11 0.56
C VAL A 92 -0.09 -6.75 0.90
N PRO A 93 0.77 -7.13 -0.06
CA PRO A 93 2.13 -7.61 0.23
C PRO A 93 2.99 -6.60 0.98
N VAL A 94 2.94 -5.32 0.59
CA VAL A 94 3.70 -4.26 1.25
C VAL A 94 3.25 -4.14 2.71
N MET A 95 1.95 -4.08 2.98
CA MET A 95 1.42 -3.99 4.34
C MET A 95 1.82 -5.20 5.20
N LEU A 96 1.74 -6.42 4.66
CA LEU A 96 2.21 -7.61 5.37
C LEU A 96 3.71 -7.55 5.70
N SER A 97 4.52 -7.05 4.76
CA SER A 97 5.97 -6.88 4.98
C SER A 97 6.29 -5.82 6.05
N LEU A 98 5.52 -4.73 6.09
CA LEU A 98 5.66 -3.65 7.08
C LEU A 98 5.22 -4.10 8.47
N VAL A 99 4.13 -4.87 8.57
CA VAL A 99 3.68 -5.49 9.83
C VAL A 99 4.74 -6.45 10.36
N ALA A 100 5.31 -7.29 9.48
CA ALA A 100 6.39 -8.20 9.85
C ALA A 100 7.64 -7.43 10.32
N PHE A 101 7.98 -6.32 9.67
CA PHE A 101 9.06 -5.43 10.09
C PHE A 101 8.78 -4.83 11.48
N ALA A 102 7.62 -4.20 11.67
CA ALA A 102 7.22 -3.57 12.94
C ALA A 102 7.27 -4.57 14.10
N ASN A 103 6.78 -5.79 13.90
CA ASN A 103 6.80 -6.85 14.93
C ASN A 103 8.23 -7.27 15.31
N ARG A 104 9.17 -7.28 14.36
CA ARG A 104 10.60 -7.56 14.64
C ARG A 104 11.27 -6.42 15.40
N THR A 105 10.85 -5.18 15.16
CA THR A 105 11.41 -3.98 15.79
C THR A 105 10.70 -3.54 17.06
N ARG A 106 9.77 -4.36 17.58
CA ARG A 106 9.01 -4.07 18.81
C ARG A 106 9.89 -3.71 20.01
N ASN A 107 11.05 -4.35 20.13
CA ASN A 107 11.97 -4.16 21.26
C ASN A 107 12.66 -2.79 21.26
N PHE A 108 12.60 -2.02 20.17
CA PHE A 108 13.18 -0.67 20.11
C PHE A 108 12.27 0.39 20.73
N PHE A 109 11.02 0.05 21.01
CA PHE A 109 10.05 0.94 21.61
C PHE A 109 10.04 0.78 23.13
N PRO A 110 9.70 1.84 23.88
CA PRO A 110 9.52 1.74 25.32
C PRO A 110 8.54 0.62 25.66
N GLY A 111 8.89 -0.20 26.65
CA GLY A 111 7.95 -1.13 27.26
C GLY A 111 6.75 -0.36 27.80
N THR A 112 5.55 -0.89 27.60
CA THR A 112 4.30 -0.37 28.17
C THR A 112 4.37 -0.27 29.67
#